data_AF-X0VEF9-F1
#
_entry.id   AF-X0VEF9-F1
#
_cell.length_a   1.000
_cell.length_b   1.000
_cell.length_c   1.000
_cell.angle_alpha   90.00
_cell.angle_beta   90.00
_cell.angle_gamma   90.00
#
_symmetry.space_group_name_H-M   'P 1'
#
loop_
_entity.id
_entity.type
_entity.pdbx_description
1 polymer ?
#
loop_
_entity_poly.entity_id
_entity_poly.type
_entity_poly.pdbx_seq_one_letter_code
_entity_poly.pdbx_strand_id
1 'polypeptide(L)' 'MSEGPAPDRPQNDVYTVLVILATVVMAGATIYLAVRSQQLFGSWNPFSGA' A
#
# COMPACT_ATOMS: atom_id res chain seq x y z
N MET A 1 -40.35 5.77 -7.56
CA MET A 1 -39.51 4.81 -8.31
C MET A 1 -38.57 4.21 -7.28
N SER A 2 -38.81 2.97 -6.88
CA SER A 2 -38.01 2.30 -5.87
C SER A 2 -36.70 1.87 -6.52
N GLU A 3 -35.58 2.43 -6.08
CA GLU A 3 -34.25 1.89 -6.38
C GLU A 3 -34.18 0.49 -5.77
N GLY A 4 -34.44 -0.53 -6.59
CA GLY A 4 -34.16 -1.91 -6.25
C GLY A 4 -32.65 -2.07 -6.02
N PRO A 5 -32.23 -3.05 -5.19
CA PRO A 5 -30.82 -3.25 -4.86
C PRO A 5 -30.02 -3.38 -6.16
N ALA A 6 -29.09 -2.45 -6.37
CA ALA A 6 -28.25 -2.43 -7.56
C ALA A 6 -27.53 -3.79 -7.66
N PRO A 7 -27.51 -4.44 -8.84
CA PRO A 7 -26.89 -5.74 -8.99
C PRO A 7 -25.42 -5.64 -8.62
N ASP A 8 -24.91 -6.60 -7.84
CA ASP A 8 -23.48 -6.77 -7.54
C ASP A 8 -22.70 -6.66 -8.85
N ARG A 9 -21.91 -5.59 -9.00
CA ARG A 9 -21.14 -5.32 -10.22
C ARG A 9 -19.73 -5.89 -10.02
N PRO A 10 -19.39 -7.06 -10.57
CA PRO A 10 -18.08 -7.70 -10.36
C PRO A 10 -16.89 -6.87 -10.82
N GLN A 11 -17.10 -5.85 -11.68
CA GLN A 11 -16.08 -4.87 -12.02
C GLN A 11 -15.59 -4.04 -10.82
N ASN A 12 -16.48 -3.73 -9.87
CA ASN A 12 -16.10 -3.01 -8.66
C ASN A 12 -15.20 -3.87 -7.78
N ASP A 13 -15.46 -5.19 -7.72
CA ASP A 13 -14.66 -6.12 -6.92
C ASP A 13 -13.26 -6.30 -7.50
N VAL A 14 -13.14 -6.48 -8.82
CA VAL A 14 -11.82 -6.63 -9.47
C VAL A 14 -10.99 -5.35 -9.30
N TYR A 15 -11.58 -4.18 -9.51
CA TYR A 15 -10.87 -2.90 -9.31
C TYR A 15 -10.43 -2.75 -7.85
N THR A 16 -11.30 -3.04 -6.90
CA THR A 16 -11.00 -2.98 -5.46
C THR A 16 -9.84 -3.91 -5.10
N VAL A 17 -9.85 -5.15 -5.61
CA VAL A 17 -8.76 -6.11 -5.40
C VAL A 17 -7.44 -5.60 -5.97
N LEU A 18 -7.45 -5.03 -7.17
CA LEU A 18 -6.24 -4.46 -7.79
C LEU A 18 -5.70 -3.28 -6.98
N VAL A 19 -6.57 -2.41 -6.46
CA VAL A 19 -6.17 -1.28 -5.60
C VAL A 19 -5.56 -1.79 -4.30
N ILE A 20 -6.15 -2.79 -3.66
CA ILE A 20 -5.60 -3.41 -2.45
C ILE A 20 -4.22 -4.01 -2.74
N LEU A 21 -4.09 -4.77 -3.83
CA LEU A 21 -2.83 -5.37 -4.25
C LEU A 21 -1.75 -4.31 -4.49
N ALA A 22 -2.08 -3.26 -5.24
CA ALA A 22 -1.17 -2.15 -5.51
C ALA A 22 -0.73 -1.44 -4.22
N THR A 23 -1.65 -1.26 -3.28
CA THR A 23 -1.37 -0.65 -1.98
C THR A 23 -0.38 -1.50 -1.17
N VAL A 24 -0.58 -2.82 -1.13
CA VAL A 24 0.32 -3.76 -0.44
C VAL A 24 1.71 -3.74 -1.08
N VAL A 25 1.80 -3.77 -2.41
CA VAL A 25 3.07 -3.70 -3.14
C VAL A 25 3.80 -2.38 -2.86
N MET A 26 3.09 -1.24 -2.90
CA MET A 26 3.68 0.06 -2.60
C MET A 26 4.17 0.15 -1.14
N ALA A 27 3.41 -0.38 -0.18
CA ALA A 27 3.83 -0.42 1.21
C ALA A 27 5.10 -1.26 1.38
N GLY A 28 5.16 -2.45 0.78
CA GLY A 28 6.34 -3.32 0.79
C GLY A 28 7.56 -2.65 0.15
N ALA A 29 7.39 -2.01 -1.01
CA ALA A 29 8.46 -1.27 -1.69
C ALA A 29 8.99 -0.11 -0.84
N THR A 30 8.10 0.62 -0.17
CA THR A 30 8.47 1.74 0.73
C THR A 30 9.31 1.24 1.90
N ILE A 31 8.89 0.16 2.55
CA ILE A 31 9.64 -0.47 3.66
C ILE A 31 11.00 -0.97 3.17
N TYR A 32 11.05 -1.64 2.03
CA TYR A 32 12.31 -2.13 1.45
C TYR A 32 13.28 -0.98 1.17
N LEU A 33 12.82 0.09 0.51
CA LEU A 33 13.63 1.27 0.23
C LEU A 33 14.12 1.91 1.53
N ALA A 34 13.28 1.94 2.57
CA ALA A 34 13.66 2.46 3.87
C ALA A 34 14.78 1.63 4.53
N VAL A 35 14.59 0.32 4.65
CA VAL A 35 15.64 -0.55 5.22
C VAL A 35 16.92 -0.47 4.39
N ARG A 36 16.80 -0.48 3.06
CA ARG A 36 17.97 -0.48 2.18
C ARG A 36 18.76 0.83 2.24
N SER A 37 18.08 1.97 2.30
CA SER A 37 18.79 3.25 2.42
C SER A 37 19.40 3.45 3.81
N GLN A 38 18.83 2.89 4.89
CA GLN A 38 19.51 2.86 6.19
C GLN A 38 20.81 2.04 6.16
N GLN A 39 20.83 0.93 5.41
CA GLN A 39 22.04 0.11 5.24
C GLN A 39 23.12 0.81 4.41
N LEU A 40 22.74 1.55 3.37
CA LEU A 40 23.67 2.17 2.44
C LEU A 40 24.22 3.51 2.95
N PHE A 41 23.37 4.32 3.58
CA PHE A 41 23.69 5.71 3.94
C PHE A 41 23.75 5.94 5.46
N GLY A 42 23.62 4.88 6.25
CA GLY A 42 23.53 4.95 7.70
C GLY A 42 22.14 5.32 8.19
N SER A 43 21.99 5.45 9.51
CA SER A 43 20.71 5.81 10.13
C SER A 43 20.31 7.23 9.78
N TRP A 44 19.07 7.40 9.33
CA TRP A 44 18.45 8.72 9.17
C TRP A 44 17.72 9.16 10.45
N ASN A 45 17.64 8.28 11.45
CA ASN A 45 17.11 8.64 12.75
C ASN A 45 18.21 9.40 13.53
N PRO A 46 18.07 10.71 13.77
CA PRO A 46 19.07 11.48 14.51
C PRO A 46 19.21 11.03 15.97
N PHE A 47 18.28 10.21 16.47
CA PHE A 47 18.29 9.65 17.83
C PHE A 47 18.86 8.24 17.92
N SER A 48 19.33 7.63 16.81
CA SER A 48 19.87 6.26 16.84
C SER A 48 21.29 6.15 17.40
N GLY A 49 21.87 7.24 17.89
CA GLY A 49 23.24 7.32 18.40
C GLY A 49 23.36 7.68 19.88
N ALA A 50 22.28 7.55 20.65
CA ALA A 50 22.27 7.70 22.11
C ALA A 50 22.35 6.33 22.81
#